data_AF-C6F5T1-F1
#
_entry.id   AF-C6F5T1-F1
#
_cell.length_a   1.000
_cell.length_b   1.000
_cell.length_c   1.000
_cell.angle_alpha   90.00
_cell.angle_beta   90.00
_cell.angle_gamma   90.00
#
_symmetry.space_group_name_H-M   'P 1'
#
loop_
_entity.id
_entity.type
_entity.pdbx_description
1 polymer ?
#
loop_
_entity_poly.entity_id
_entity_poly.type
_entity_poly.pdbx_seq_one_letter_code
_entity_poly.pdbx_strand_id
1 'polypeptide(L)' 'AAFKNLMQALRTRFGSELVTAAVPAGYTQNNATDYGGAAQYMDWYNVMTYDFYGA' A
#
# COMPACT_ATOMS: atom_id res chain seq x y z
N ALA A 1 5.95 -9.94 2.23
CA ALA A 1 7.15 -9.68 1.39
C ALA A 1 6.80 -9.23 -0.03
N ALA A 2 5.93 -9.93 -0.76
CA ALA A 2 5.63 -9.62 -2.17
C ALA A 2 5.25 -8.14 -2.42
N PHE A 3 4.35 -7.58 -1.61
CA PHE A 3 3.96 -6.17 -1.73
C PHE A 3 5.14 -5.19 -1.59
N LYS A 4 5.96 -5.37 -0.54
CA LYS A 4 7.19 -4.58 -0.34
C LYS A 4 8.13 -4.67 -1.54
N ASN A 5 8.39 -5.88 -2.04
CA ASN A 5 9.29 -6.08 -3.18
C ASN A 5 8.76 -5.41 -4.45
N LEU A 6 7.44 -5.47 -4.67
CA LEU A 6 6.79 -4.76 -5.77
C LEU A 6 6.98 -3.24 -5.60
N MET A 7 6.66 -2.68 -4.44
CA MET A 7 6.81 -1.23 -4.21
C MET A 7 8.27 -0.76 -4.37
N GLN A 8 9.23 -1.55 -3.92
CA GLN A 8 10.66 -1.29 -4.15
C GLN A 8 11.00 -1.26 -5.65
N ALA A 9 10.52 -2.24 -6.43
CA ALA A 9 10.75 -2.27 -7.87
C ALA A 9 10.10 -1.08 -8.60
N LEU A 10 8.87 -0.71 -8.20
CA LEU A 10 8.18 0.45 -8.77
C LEU A 10 8.92 1.75 -8.43
N ARG A 11 9.38 1.93 -7.19
CA ARG A 11 10.20 3.11 -6.82
C ARG A 11 11.46 3.20 -7.67
N THR A 12 12.17 2.09 -7.88
CA THR A 12 13.34 2.06 -8.78
C THR A 12 12.97 2.43 -10.21
N ARG A 13 11.83 1.95 -10.73
CA ARG A 13 11.40 2.17 -12.11
C ARG A 13 10.96 3.60 -12.38
N PHE A 14 10.28 4.21 -11.42
CA PHE A 14 9.57 5.47 -11.57
C PHE A 14 10.31 6.67 -10.95
N GLY A 15 11.31 6.44 -10.10
CA GLY A 15 12.21 7.48 -9.63
C GLY A 15 11.48 8.62 -8.93
N SER A 16 11.44 9.79 -9.57
CA SER A 16 10.81 11.02 -9.08
C SER A 16 9.29 11.10 -9.29
N GLU A 17 8.72 10.20 -10.06
CA GLU A 17 7.26 10.14 -10.23
C GLU A 17 6.58 9.61 -8.96
N LEU A 18 5.29 9.90 -8.83
CA LEU A 18 4.49 9.45 -7.71
C LEU A 18 4.22 7.93 -7.76
N VAL A 19 4.45 7.27 -6.62
CA VAL A 19 4.10 5.88 -6.35
C VAL A 19 3.18 5.84 -5.14
N THR A 20 1.91 5.57 -5.39
CA THR A 20 0.86 5.50 -4.36
C THR A 20 0.07 4.20 -4.51
N ALA A 21 -0.63 3.79 -3.46
CA ALA A 21 -1.57 2.66 -3.53
C ALA A 21 -2.82 2.92 -2.69
N ALA A 22 -3.95 2.40 -3.19
CA ALA A 22 -5.14 2.24 -2.39
C ALA A 22 -5.00 1.00 -1.49
N VAL A 23 -5.26 1.14 -0.19
CA VAL A 23 -5.10 0.06 0.80
C VAL A 23 -6.36 -0.14 1.63
N PRO A 24 -6.63 -1.37 2.13
CA PRO A 24 -7.79 -1.64 2.96
C PRO A 24 -7.81 -0.81 4.26
N ALA A 25 -9.01 -0.51 4.76
CA ALA A 25 -9.17 0.09 6.09
C ALA A 25 -9.36 -0.95 7.21
N GLY A 26 -9.63 -2.22 6.85
CA GLY A 26 -9.95 -3.29 7.80
C GLY A 26 -8.72 -3.86 8.53
N TYR A 27 -8.87 -4.15 9.83
CA TYR A 27 -7.79 -4.65 10.68
C TYR A 27 -7.20 -5.98 10.20
N THR A 28 -8.04 -6.94 9.82
CA THR A 28 -7.60 -8.28 9.39
C THR A 28 -6.76 -8.20 8.12
N GLN A 29 -7.20 -7.41 7.14
CA GLN A 29 -6.49 -7.20 5.88
C GLN A 29 -5.18 -6.44 6.11
N ASN A 30 -5.20 -5.43 6.97
CA ASN A 30 -4.00 -4.65 7.29
C ASN A 30 -2.92 -5.48 8.00
N ASN A 31 -3.30 -6.46 8.81
CA ASN A 31 -2.34 -7.39 9.43
C ASN A 31 -1.85 -8.50 8.49
N ALA A 32 -2.45 -8.67 7.31
CA ALA A 32 -2.02 -9.68 6.35
C ALA A 32 -0.82 -9.22 5.49
N THR A 33 -0.42 -7.95 5.56
CA THR A 33 0.66 -7.38 4.74
C THR A 33 1.51 -6.39 5.53
N ASP A 34 2.83 -6.42 5.31
CA ASP A 34 3.78 -5.47 5.89
C ASP A 34 3.77 -4.13 5.13
N TYR A 35 2.76 -3.30 5.41
CA TYR A 35 2.66 -1.93 4.86
C TYR A 35 3.74 -0.99 5.43
N GLY A 36 4.20 -1.23 6.67
CA GLY A 36 5.26 -0.45 7.30
C GLY A 36 6.59 -0.62 6.57
N GLY A 37 6.97 -1.85 6.24
CA GLY A 37 8.17 -2.15 5.46
C GLY A 37 8.13 -1.62 4.03
N ALA A 38 6.94 -1.50 3.44
CA ALA A 38 6.74 -0.94 2.10
C ALA A 38 6.68 0.60 2.07
N ALA A 39 6.31 1.25 3.18
CA ALA A 39 6.05 2.69 3.24
C ALA A 39 7.22 3.54 2.76
N GLN A 40 8.47 3.12 3.00
CA GLN A 40 9.68 3.81 2.57
C GLN A 40 9.82 3.95 1.04
N TYR A 41 9.10 3.13 0.27
CA TYR A 41 9.14 3.16 -1.20
C TYR A 41 7.98 3.94 -1.81
N MET A 42 7.06 4.43 -1.00
CA MET A 42 5.81 5.05 -1.44
C MET A 42 5.76 6.51 -1.03
N ASP A 43 5.03 7.33 -1.78
CA ASP A 43 4.79 8.72 -1.41
C ASP A 43 3.73 8.80 -0.31
N TRP A 44 2.60 8.09 -0.48
CA TRP A 44 1.57 7.91 0.54
C TRP A 44 0.63 6.75 0.20
N TYR A 45 -0.22 6.41 1.18
CA TYR A 45 -1.32 5.45 1.03
C TYR A 45 -2.67 6.17 0.96
N ASN A 46 -3.55 5.70 0.09
CA ASN A 46 -4.95 6.09 0.06
C ASN A 46 -5.77 5.01 0.78
N VAL A 47 -6.09 5.22 2.05
CA VAL A 47 -6.84 4.23 2.84
C VAL A 47 -8.30 4.24 2.41
N MET A 48 -8.82 3.08 1.98
CA MET A 48 -10.19 2.92 1.50
C MET A 48 -11.16 2.83 2.68
N THR A 49 -11.44 3.97 3.34
CA THR A 49 -12.32 4.07 4.52
C THR A 49 -13.80 4.11 4.16
N TYR A 50 -14.21 3.15 3.34
CA TYR A 50 -15.57 2.95 2.85
C TYR A 50 -15.83 1.44 2.70
N ASP A 51 -17.04 1.06 2.32
CA ASP A 51 -17.46 -0.34 2.13
C ASP A 51 -17.24 -1.25 3.36
N PHE A 52 -17.32 -0.69 4.57
CA PHE A 52 -17.26 -1.47 5.80
C PHE A 52 -18.45 -2.42 5.95
N TYR A 53 -19.59 -2.06 5.37
CA TYR A 53 -20.82 -2.84 5.37
C TYR A 53 -21.47 -2.73 3.98
N GLY A 54 -22.19 -3.78 3.59
CA GLY A 54 -22.96 -3.87 2.34
C GLY A 54 -24.15 -4.80 2.51
N ALA A 55 -25.10 -4.74 1.58
CA ALA A 55 -26.31 -5.56 1.58
C ALA A 55 -26.05 -7.00 1.12
#